data_AF-A0A2P2MAG1-F1
#
_entry.id   AF-A0A2P2MAG1-F1
#
_cell.length_a   1.000
_cell.length_b   1.000
_cell.length_c   1.000
_cell.angle_alpha   90.00
_cell.angle_beta   90.00
_cell.angle_gamma   90.00
#
_symmetry.space_group_name_H-M   'P 1'
#
loop_
_entity.id
_entity.type
_entity.pdbx_description
1 polymer ?
#
loop_
_entity_poly.entity_id
_entity_poly.type
_entity_poly.pdbx_seq_one_letter_code
_entity_poly.pdbx_strand_id
1 'polypeptide(L)'
;MDFFSTVTEVHPSLNDSTSVQSKSISNDTLTSLAKTVLALKEDKKQRLHKLQDLASQLIDLWNLMDTPAEERKLFDHVTCNMSSSVDEVIVPGALALDLIEQAEVEVERLDQLKASRMKEIAFKRQAELEEIYARAHIEIDPQAAREKIMTLIDSGSIEPAELLANMDNQISNARDEALSRKEILDKVEKWMSACEEESWLEDYNRDENRYNASRGAHLNLKRAEKARILVNKIPALVDTLVAKVRAWEEDRGAQFAYDGVPLLAMLDEYAMLRQEREEEKRRMRDQKKFNELQNTEQEAIFGSRPSPARPVGTKKVVGPRTNGVANGTPGRRLSLNAHQNGSRSTTKDGRRDSRESRPAAPVNYVAISKEDVTSHVSGTEPHDV
;
A
#
# COMPACT_ATOMS: atom_id res chain seq x y z
N MET A 1 -54.20 -7.29 16.07
CA MET A 1 -55.23 -7.47 17.12
C MET A 1 -56.14 -6.27 17.10
N ASP A 2 -57.45 -6.47 16.97
CA ASP A 2 -58.43 -5.41 17.23
C ASP A 2 -58.97 -5.53 18.66
N PHE A 3 -58.99 -4.41 19.37
CA PHE A 3 -59.53 -4.33 20.73
C PHE A 3 -61.03 -4.67 20.77
N PHE A 4 -61.82 -4.20 19.81
CA PHE A 4 -63.26 -4.38 19.84
C PHE A 4 -63.67 -5.85 19.59
N SER A 5 -63.01 -6.57 18.68
CA SER A 5 -63.16 -8.02 18.50
C SER A 5 -62.87 -8.79 19.79
N THR A 6 -61.68 -8.62 20.36
CA THR A 6 -61.26 -9.35 21.58
C THR A 6 -62.15 -9.05 22.79
N VAL A 7 -62.69 -7.83 22.92
CA VAL A 7 -63.64 -7.48 23.98
C VAL A 7 -65.04 -8.06 23.70
N THR A 8 -65.48 -8.11 22.45
CA THR A 8 -66.76 -8.72 22.04
C THR A 8 -66.76 -10.25 22.29
N GLU A 9 -65.62 -10.91 22.07
CA GLU A 9 -65.41 -12.34 22.37
C GLU A 9 -65.54 -12.67 23.87
N VAL A 10 -65.14 -11.75 24.76
CA VAL A 10 -65.33 -11.92 26.21
C VAL A 10 -66.82 -11.82 26.59
N HIS A 11 -67.49 -10.76 26.14
CA HIS A 11 -68.95 -10.63 26.18
C HIS A 11 -69.41 -9.45 25.30
N PRO A 12 -70.44 -9.59 24.44
CA PRO A 12 -70.85 -8.53 23.51
C PRO A 12 -71.16 -7.18 24.18
N SER A 13 -71.76 -7.17 25.37
CA SER A 13 -72.09 -5.95 26.11
C SER A 13 -70.86 -5.14 26.58
N LEU A 14 -69.63 -5.64 26.43
CA LEU A 14 -68.43 -4.91 26.80
C LEU A 14 -67.94 -3.99 25.67
N ASN A 15 -68.41 -4.20 24.44
CA ASN A 15 -68.09 -3.39 23.27
C ASN A 15 -68.87 -2.07 23.29
N ASP A 16 -68.18 -0.96 23.57
CA ASP A 16 -68.79 0.38 23.66
C ASP A 16 -69.35 0.92 22.33
N SER A 17 -69.06 0.29 21.18
CA SER A 17 -69.75 0.63 19.92
C SER A 17 -71.21 0.16 19.90
N THR A 18 -71.57 -0.85 20.71
CA THR A 18 -72.95 -1.33 20.91
C THR A 18 -73.61 -0.69 22.13
N SER A 19 -73.80 0.63 22.08
CA SER A 19 -74.19 1.54 23.19
C SER A 19 -75.58 1.33 23.85
N VAL A 20 -76.22 0.19 23.62
CA VAL A 20 -77.65 -0.06 23.95
C VAL A 20 -77.84 -1.02 25.13
N GLN A 21 -76.79 -1.72 25.60
CA GLN A 21 -76.88 -2.66 26.72
C GLN A 21 -75.98 -2.28 27.91
N SER A 22 -76.43 -2.61 29.12
CA SER A 22 -75.63 -2.52 30.34
C SER A 22 -74.50 -3.56 30.33
N LYS A 23 -73.30 -3.15 30.76
CA LYS A 23 -72.12 -4.03 30.78
C LYS A 23 -72.32 -5.19 31.77
N SER A 24 -72.18 -6.43 31.30
CA SER A 24 -72.18 -7.62 32.16
C SER A 24 -71.05 -7.57 33.19
N ILE A 25 -71.40 -7.85 34.43
CA ILE A 25 -70.49 -7.99 35.58
C ILE A 25 -70.64 -9.37 36.24
N SER A 26 -71.12 -10.37 35.50
CA SER A 26 -71.26 -11.74 36.02
C SER A 26 -69.91 -12.39 36.31
N ASN A 27 -69.90 -13.36 37.23
CA ASN A 27 -68.70 -14.15 37.52
C ASN A 27 -68.13 -14.84 36.27
N ASP A 28 -69.00 -15.22 35.32
CA ASP A 28 -68.60 -15.83 34.05
C ASP A 28 -67.89 -14.80 33.14
N THR A 29 -68.45 -13.60 32.99
CA THR A 29 -67.80 -12.50 32.24
C THR A 29 -66.46 -12.12 32.87
N LEU A 30 -66.38 -12.01 34.20
CA LEU A 30 -65.13 -11.75 34.93
C LEU A 30 -64.11 -12.89 34.75
N THR A 31 -64.56 -14.15 34.74
CA THR A 31 -63.69 -15.31 34.53
C THR A 31 -63.17 -15.37 33.09
N SER A 32 -64.00 -15.06 32.10
CA SER A 32 -63.57 -14.96 30.70
C SER A 32 -62.59 -13.81 30.49
N LEU A 33 -62.82 -12.64 31.12
CA LEU A 33 -61.88 -11.52 31.07
C LEU A 33 -60.54 -11.85 31.73
N ALA A 34 -60.54 -12.56 32.86
CA ALA A 34 -59.31 -13.02 33.50
C ALA A 34 -58.52 -13.99 32.59
N LYS A 35 -59.21 -14.89 31.87
CA LYS A 35 -58.60 -15.80 30.89
C LYS A 35 -58.00 -15.06 29.70
N THR A 36 -58.70 -14.08 29.12
CA THR A 36 -58.15 -13.32 27.97
C THR A 36 -57.00 -12.41 28.38
N VAL A 37 -57.02 -11.82 29.57
CA VAL A 37 -55.86 -11.07 30.11
C VAL A 37 -54.64 -11.97 30.30
N LEU A 38 -54.81 -13.22 30.75
CA LEU A 38 -53.70 -14.18 30.84
C LEU A 38 -53.19 -14.59 29.45
N ALA A 39 -54.09 -14.86 28.50
CA ALA A 39 -53.71 -15.19 27.13
C ALA A 39 -52.94 -14.06 26.43
N LEU A 40 -53.39 -12.80 26.58
CA LEU A 40 -52.72 -11.62 26.02
C LEU A 40 -51.34 -11.36 26.65
N LYS A 41 -51.14 -11.70 27.94
CA LYS A 41 -49.82 -11.61 28.58
C LYS A 41 -48.84 -12.65 28.03
N GLU A 42 -49.31 -13.86 27.77
CA GLU A 42 -48.48 -14.92 27.18
C GLU A 42 -48.20 -14.65 25.69
N ASP A 43 -49.18 -14.16 24.90
CA ASP A 43 -48.99 -13.66 23.53
C ASP A 43 -47.94 -12.53 23.47
N LYS A 44 -48.02 -11.53 24.38
CA LYS A 44 -47.00 -10.47 24.49
C LYS A 44 -45.60 -11.05 24.73
N LYS A 45 -45.48 -12.01 25.66
CA LYS A 45 -44.22 -12.67 26.01
C LYS A 45 -43.65 -13.50 24.84
N GLN A 46 -44.49 -14.25 24.14
CA GLN A 46 -44.08 -15.06 22.98
C GLN A 46 -43.62 -14.19 21.82
N ARG A 47 -44.31 -13.07 21.55
CA ARG A 47 -43.89 -12.10 20.54
C ARG A 47 -42.58 -11.41 20.88
N LEU A 48 -42.38 -11.05 22.15
CA LEU A 48 -41.11 -10.45 22.59
C LEU A 48 -39.95 -11.42 22.39
N HIS A 49 -40.08 -12.67 22.84
CA HIS A 49 -39.05 -13.69 22.64
C HIS A 49 -38.75 -13.90 21.14
N LYS A 50 -39.78 -14.02 20.29
CA LYS A 50 -39.60 -14.14 18.84
C LYS A 50 -38.89 -12.93 18.22
N LEU A 51 -39.24 -11.71 18.66
CA LEU A 51 -38.56 -10.48 18.19
C LEU A 51 -37.09 -10.43 18.66
N GLN A 52 -36.79 -10.94 19.85
CA GLN A 52 -35.43 -11.03 20.39
C GLN A 52 -34.57 -12.05 19.61
N ASP A 53 -35.13 -13.22 19.30
CA ASP A 53 -34.47 -14.24 18.48
C ASP A 53 -34.18 -13.73 17.06
N LEU A 54 -35.11 -12.97 16.48
CA LEU A 54 -34.93 -12.30 15.18
C LEU A 54 -33.90 -11.17 15.24
N ALA A 55 -33.90 -10.37 16.31
CA ALA A 55 -32.91 -9.31 16.53
C ALA A 55 -31.48 -9.88 16.59
N SER A 56 -31.27 -11.02 17.27
CA SER A 56 -29.97 -11.71 17.26
C SER A 56 -29.59 -12.16 15.85
N GLN A 57 -30.48 -12.88 15.16
CA GLN A 57 -30.22 -13.37 13.79
C GLN A 57 -29.89 -12.24 12.81
N LEU A 58 -30.59 -11.11 12.88
CA LEU A 58 -30.28 -9.91 12.10
C LEU A 58 -28.86 -9.39 12.42
N ILE A 59 -28.52 -9.23 13.70
CA ILE A 59 -27.20 -8.75 14.13
C ILE A 59 -26.09 -9.70 13.68
N ASP A 60 -26.27 -11.01 13.84
CA ASP A 60 -25.30 -12.03 13.46
C ASP A 60 -25.11 -12.06 11.94
N LEU A 61 -26.20 -11.99 11.14
CA LEU A 61 -26.14 -11.90 9.68
C LEU A 61 -25.49 -10.59 9.19
N TRP A 62 -25.79 -9.45 9.82
CA TRP A 62 -25.16 -8.17 9.47
C TRP A 62 -23.67 -8.13 9.82
N ASN A 63 -23.26 -8.77 10.92
CA ASN A 63 -21.85 -8.92 11.29
C ASN A 63 -21.12 -9.87 10.32
N LEU A 64 -21.76 -10.96 9.92
CA LEU A 64 -21.22 -11.93 8.96
C LEU A 64 -21.06 -11.37 7.54
N MET A 65 -21.91 -10.42 7.14
CA MET A 65 -21.96 -9.83 5.80
C MET A 65 -21.41 -8.40 5.71
N ASP A 66 -20.73 -7.90 6.75
CA ASP A 66 -20.20 -6.52 6.83
C ASP A 66 -21.25 -5.44 6.47
N THR A 67 -22.53 -5.67 6.81
CA THR A 67 -23.65 -4.79 6.41
C THR A 67 -23.47 -3.37 6.95
N PRO A 68 -23.59 -2.31 6.13
CA PRO A 68 -23.35 -0.93 6.56
C PRO A 68 -24.38 -0.43 7.58
N ALA A 69 -23.97 0.51 8.43
CA ALA A 69 -24.80 1.03 9.51
C ALA A 69 -26.11 1.68 9.02
N GLU A 70 -26.11 2.20 7.79
CA GLU A 70 -27.25 2.82 7.12
C GLU A 70 -28.37 1.81 6.83
N GLU A 71 -28.02 0.57 6.47
CA GLU A 71 -28.98 -0.52 6.26
C GLU A 71 -29.48 -1.05 7.63
N ARG A 72 -28.59 -1.21 8.62
CA ARG A 72 -28.97 -1.69 9.97
C ARG A 72 -29.99 -0.79 10.66
N LYS A 73 -29.85 0.54 10.55
CA LYS A 73 -30.74 1.55 11.16
C LYS A 73 -32.22 1.39 10.77
N LEU A 74 -32.52 0.81 9.61
CA LEU A 74 -33.90 0.55 9.18
C LEU A 74 -34.64 -0.38 10.16
N PHE A 75 -33.89 -1.20 10.91
CA PHE A 75 -34.39 -2.18 11.87
C PHE A 75 -34.08 -1.82 13.33
N ASP A 76 -33.74 -0.56 13.63
CA ASP A 76 -33.52 -0.07 15.01
C ASP A 76 -34.73 -0.34 15.92
N HIS A 77 -35.95 -0.35 15.36
CA HIS A 77 -37.19 -0.66 16.07
C HIS A 77 -37.27 -2.14 16.55
N VAL A 78 -36.57 -3.05 15.87
CA VAL A 78 -36.42 -4.46 16.27
C VAL A 78 -35.31 -4.59 17.31
N THR A 79 -34.12 -4.05 17.02
CA THR A 79 -32.93 -4.23 17.86
C THR A 79 -33.05 -3.54 19.22
N CYS A 80 -33.75 -2.41 19.33
CA CYS A 80 -34.01 -1.74 20.61
C CYS A 80 -34.72 -2.64 21.64
N ASN A 81 -35.51 -3.63 21.20
CA ASN A 81 -36.24 -4.54 22.09
C ASN A 81 -35.45 -5.82 22.45
N MET A 82 -34.26 -6.02 21.89
CA MET A 82 -33.45 -7.24 22.04
C MET A 82 -33.14 -7.58 23.52
N SER A 83 -32.94 -6.57 24.36
CA SER A 83 -32.60 -6.74 25.78
C SER A 83 -33.72 -6.30 26.74
N SER A 84 -34.90 -5.95 26.22
CA SER A 84 -36.04 -5.48 27.05
C SER A 84 -36.77 -6.62 27.74
N SER A 85 -37.23 -6.40 28.98
CA SER A 85 -38.15 -7.30 29.66
C SER A 85 -39.60 -7.10 29.20
N VAL A 86 -40.47 -8.09 29.48
CA VAL A 86 -41.90 -8.07 29.12
C VAL A 86 -42.63 -6.84 29.68
N ASP A 87 -42.20 -6.30 30.83
CA ASP A 87 -42.85 -5.17 31.48
C ASP A 87 -42.32 -3.80 30.99
N GLU A 88 -41.09 -3.73 30.48
CA GLU A 88 -40.50 -2.50 29.92
C GLU A 88 -41.04 -2.14 28.52
N VAL A 89 -41.51 -3.13 27.75
CA VAL A 89 -42.12 -2.91 26.43
C VAL A 89 -43.53 -2.34 26.59
N ILE A 90 -43.60 -1.04 26.87
CA ILE A 90 -44.84 -0.28 27.12
C ILE A 90 -45.38 0.39 25.83
N VAL A 91 -44.51 0.65 24.86
CA VAL A 91 -44.85 1.38 23.62
C VAL A 91 -45.89 0.61 22.78
N PRO A 92 -47.07 1.21 22.48
CA PRO A 92 -48.06 0.58 21.61
C PRO A 92 -47.48 0.27 20.22
N GLY A 93 -47.75 -0.91 19.71
CA GLY A 93 -47.25 -1.36 18.40
C GLY A 93 -45.84 -1.97 18.39
N ALA A 94 -45.04 -1.85 19.45
CA ALA A 94 -43.68 -2.41 19.49
C ALA A 94 -43.59 -3.95 19.34
N LEU A 95 -44.72 -4.66 19.55
CA LEU A 95 -44.88 -6.10 19.31
C LEU A 95 -46.08 -6.38 18.37
N ALA A 96 -46.28 -5.52 17.38
CA ALA A 96 -47.21 -5.73 16.30
C ALA A 96 -46.72 -6.85 15.37
N LEU A 97 -47.66 -7.56 14.72
CA LEU A 97 -47.32 -8.77 13.95
C LEU A 97 -46.60 -8.44 12.65
N ASP A 98 -46.95 -7.30 12.04
CA ASP A 98 -46.33 -6.71 10.86
C ASP A 98 -44.84 -6.35 11.07
N LEU A 99 -44.45 -5.87 12.25
CA LEU A 99 -43.03 -5.63 12.56
C LEU A 99 -42.23 -6.93 12.74
N ILE A 100 -42.87 -7.97 13.29
CA ILE A 100 -42.26 -9.29 13.44
C ILE A 100 -42.13 -9.97 12.07
N GLU A 101 -43.17 -9.91 11.24
CA GLU A 101 -43.19 -10.39 9.85
C GLU A 101 -42.13 -9.66 8.99
N GLN A 102 -41.99 -8.34 9.14
CA GLN A 102 -40.94 -7.57 8.47
C GLN A 102 -39.53 -8.04 8.89
N ALA A 103 -39.33 -8.40 10.16
CA ALA A 103 -38.06 -8.94 10.64
C ALA A 103 -37.79 -10.37 10.14
N GLU A 104 -38.82 -11.23 10.07
CA GLU A 104 -38.71 -12.57 9.49
C GLU A 104 -38.34 -12.52 8.00
N VAL A 105 -39.02 -11.67 7.22
CA VAL A 105 -38.74 -11.48 5.79
C VAL A 105 -37.34 -10.93 5.55
N GLU A 106 -36.84 -10.03 6.42
CA GLU A 106 -35.47 -9.54 6.33
C GLU A 106 -34.43 -10.64 6.68
N VAL A 107 -34.65 -11.44 7.73
CA VAL A 107 -33.77 -12.57 8.07
C VAL A 107 -33.71 -13.57 6.89
N GLU A 108 -34.84 -13.91 6.28
CA GLU A 108 -34.87 -14.78 5.10
C GLU A 108 -34.12 -14.16 3.91
N ARG A 109 -34.37 -12.88 3.60
CA ARG A 109 -33.69 -12.13 2.53
C ARG A 109 -32.18 -12.08 2.74
N LEU A 110 -31.73 -11.94 3.99
CA LEU A 110 -30.31 -11.89 4.36
C LEU A 110 -29.66 -13.29 4.26
N ASP A 111 -30.34 -14.37 4.69
CA ASP A 111 -29.81 -15.73 4.52
C ASP A 111 -29.73 -16.14 3.04
N GLN A 112 -30.69 -15.74 2.21
CA GLN A 112 -30.63 -15.91 0.75
C GLN A 112 -29.43 -15.18 0.11
N LEU A 113 -28.96 -14.06 0.69
CA LEU A 113 -27.80 -13.29 0.20
C LEU A 113 -26.46 -13.68 0.84
N LYS A 114 -26.49 -14.36 1.99
CA LYS A 114 -25.33 -14.83 2.78
C LYS A 114 -24.24 -15.46 1.94
N ALA A 115 -24.59 -16.41 1.06
CA ALA A 115 -23.60 -17.10 0.23
C ALA A 115 -22.90 -16.18 -0.80
N SER A 116 -23.60 -15.20 -1.37
CA SER A 116 -23.01 -14.28 -2.36
C SER A 116 -22.16 -13.20 -1.69
N ARG A 117 -22.63 -12.63 -0.56
CA ARG A 117 -21.85 -11.72 0.29
C ARG A 117 -20.61 -12.40 0.86
N MET A 118 -20.71 -13.65 1.29
CA MET A 118 -19.57 -14.43 1.77
C MET A 118 -18.46 -14.55 0.73
N LYS A 119 -18.80 -14.84 -0.54
CA LYS A 119 -17.83 -14.84 -1.65
C LYS A 119 -17.20 -13.46 -1.87
N GLU A 120 -18.01 -12.40 -1.85
CA GLU A 120 -17.53 -11.01 -2.01
C GLU A 120 -16.49 -10.64 -0.94
N ILE A 121 -16.78 -10.96 0.32
CA ILE A 121 -15.94 -10.62 1.48
C ILE A 121 -14.70 -11.51 1.54
N ALA A 122 -14.83 -12.82 1.28
CA ALA A 122 -13.71 -13.73 1.18
C ALA A 122 -12.72 -13.29 0.10
N PHE A 123 -13.19 -12.89 -1.10
CA PHE A 123 -12.31 -12.38 -2.14
C PHE A 123 -11.65 -11.03 -1.81
N LYS A 124 -12.26 -10.16 -0.99
CA LYS A 124 -11.58 -8.96 -0.45
C LYS A 124 -10.44 -9.34 0.50
N ARG A 125 -10.69 -10.23 1.46
CA ARG A 125 -9.67 -10.76 2.39
C ARG A 125 -8.52 -11.47 1.65
N GLN A 126 -8.85 -12.27 0.64
CA GLN A 126 -7.87 -12.93 -0.24
C GLN A 126 -7.03 -11.92 -1.04
N ALA A 127 -7.62 -10.84 -1.54
CA ALA A 127 -6.87 -9.79 -2.25
C ALA A 127 -5.92 -9.00 -1.31
N GLU A 128 -6.31 -8.77 -0.04
CA GLU A 128 -5.40 -8.18 0.96
C GLU A 128 -4.22 -9.12 1.25
N LEU A 129 -4.50 -10.41 1.43
CA LEU A 129 -3.49 -11.45 1.64
C LEU A 129 -2.49 -11.52 0.47
N GLU A 130 -2.98 -11.43 -0.77
CA GLU A 130 -2.17 -11.33 -1.99
C GLU A 130 -1.30 -10.05 -2.00
N GLU A 131 -1.84 -8.89 -1.61
CA GLU A 131 -1.06 -7.63 -1.53
C GLU A 131 0.02 -7.68 -0.44
N ILE A 132 -0.22 -8.37 0.67
CA ILE A 132 0.77 -8.57 1.73
C ILE A 132 1.91 -9.48 1.24
N TYR A 133 1.60 -10.64 0.66
CA TYR A 133 2.62 -11.56 0.16
C TYR A 133 3.43 -10.98 -1.01
N ALA A 134 2.79 -10.26 -1.93
CA ALA A 134 3.50 -9.57 -3.02
C ALA A 134 4.51 -8.53 -2.50
N ARG A 135 4.14 -7.71 -1.51
CA ARG A 135 5.07 -6.76 -0.86
C ARG A 135 6.15 -7.44 -0.02
N ALA A 136 5.91 -8.67 0.42
CA ALA A 136 6.88 -9.49 1.12
C ALA A 136 7.80 -10.29 0.18
N HIS A 137 7.64 -10.18 -1.14
CA HIS A 137 8.31 -11.02 -2.16
C HIS A 137 8.16 -12.53 -1.88
N ILE A 138 6.94 -12.93 -1.49
CA ILE A 138 6.53 -14.33 -1.30
C ILE A 138 5.66 -14.73 -2.49
N GLU A 139 6.07 -15.78 -3.18
CA GLU A 139 5.28 -16.37 -4.27
C GLU A 139 4.11 -17.20 -3.72
N ILE A 140 2.95 -17.05 -4.36
CA ILE A 140 1.70 -17.74 -4.06
C ILE A 140 0.98 -18.04 -5.38
N ASP A 141 -0.02 -18.93 -5.36
CA ASP A 141 -0.96 -19.11 -6.47
C ASP A 141 -2.31 -18.45 -6.12
N PRO A 142 -2.61 -17.25 -6.67
CA PRO A 142 -3.89 -16.58 -6.44
C PRO A 142 -5.08 -17.36 -6.99
N GLN A 143 -4.90 -18.10 -8.09
CA GLN A 143 -5.97 -18.80 -8.77
C GLN A 143 -6.39 -20.04 -7.97
N ALA A 144 -5.43 -20.87 -7.56
CA ALA A 144 -5.69 -22.03 -6.70
C ALA A 144 -6.26 -21.61 -5.33
N ALA A 145 -5.81 -20.48 -4.76
CA ALA A 145 -6.37 -19.95 -3.52
C ALA A 145 -7.85 -19.52 -3.69
N ARG A 146 -8.18 -18.82 -4.78
CA ARG A 146 -9.56 -18.38 -5.08
C ARG A 146 -10.48 -19.55 -5.43
N GLU A 147 -9.99 -20.56 -6.15
CA GLU A 147 -10.72 -21.81 -6.42
C GLU A 147 -10.98 -22.63 -5.14
N LYS A 148 -10.01 -22.68 -4.22
CA LYS A 148 -10.19 -23.27 -2.90
C LYS A 148 -11.27 -22.53 -2.09
N ILE A 149 -11.27 -21.19 -2.08
CA ILE A 149 -12.33 -20.40 -1.42
C ILE A 149 -13.70 -20.69 -2.04
N MET A 150 -13.79 -20.71 -3.37
CA MET A 150 -15.05 -20.99 -4.08
C MET A 150 -15.61 -22.38 -3.72
N THR A 151 -14.76 -23.41 -3.77
CA THR A 151 -15.17 -24.80 -3.48
C THR A 151 -15.57 -25.01 -2.01
N LEU A 152 -14.93 -24.32 -1.05
CA LEU A 152 -15.34 -24.37 0.36
C LEU A 152 -16.71 -23.73 0.61
N ILE A 153 -17.04 -22.64 -0.09
CA ILE A 153 -18.35 -21.98 0.02
C ILE A 153 -19.43 -22.80 -0.71
N ASP A 154 -19.17 -23.24 -1.95
CA ASP A 154 -20.17 -23.95 -2.76
C ASP A 154 -20.45 -25.40 -2.30
N SER A 155 -19.53 -26.01 -1.54
CA SER A 155 -19.79 -27.29 -0.89
C SER A 155 -20.57 -27.17 0.43
N GLY A 156 -20.70 -25.97 1.00
CA GLY A 156 -21.26 -25.76 2.34
C GLY A 156 -20.48 -26.46 3.46
N SER A 157 -19.21 -26.85 3.22
CA SER A 157 -18.46 -27.75 4.10
C SER A 157 -17.80 -27.07 5.31
N ILE A 158 -17.85 -25.74 5.39
CA ILE A 158 -17.28 -24.91 6.47
C ILE A 158 -18.30 -23.85 6.84
N GLU A 159 -18.42 -23.52 8.13
CA GLU A 159 -19.29 -22.44 8.56
C GLU A 159 -18.77 -21.08 8.04
N PRO A 160 -19.60 -20.21 7.44
CA PRO A 160 -19.12 -18.95 6.86
C PRO A 160 -18.35 -18.06 7.85
N ALA A 161 -18.71 -18.07 9.14
CA ALA A 161 -17.97 -17.36 10.19
C ALA A 161 -16.57 -17.95 10.44
N GLU A 162 -16.44 -19.28 10.46
CA GLU A 162 -15.16 -19.98 10.58
C GLU A 162 -14.26 -19.68 9.38
N LEU A 163 -14.81 -19.66 8.16
CA LEU A 163 -14.07 -19.32 6.94
C LEU A 163 -13.46 -17.91 7.03
N LEU A 164 -14.25 -16.90 7.39
CA LEU A 164 -13.74 -15.52 7.52
C LEU A 164 -12.70 -15.40 8.64
N ALA A 165 -12.93 -16.02 9.80
CA ALA A 165 -11.97 -16.02 10.89
C ALA A 165 -10.65 -16.73 10.51
N ASN A 166 -10.70 -17.80 9.72
CA ASN A 166 -9.51 -18.47 9.19
C ASN A 166 -8.72 -17.54 8.26
N MET A 167 -9.41 -16.79 7.38
CA MET A 167 -8.79 -15.82 6.49
C MET A 167 -8.18 -14.62 7.24
N ASP A 168 -8.83 -14.11 8.30
CA ASP A 168 -8.26 -13.07 9.15
C ASP A 168 -6.99 -13.53 9.87
N ASN A 169 -6.95 -14.78 10.34
CA ASN A 169 -5.74 -15.38 10.90
C ASN A 169 -4.63 -15.53 9.84
N GLN A 170 -4.96 -15.90 8.59
CA GLN A 170 -3.99 -15.93 7.49
C GLN A 170 -3.43 -14.53 7.18
N ILE A 171 -4.27 -13.49 7.18
CA ILE A 171 -3.85 -12.09 7.01
C ILE A 171 -2.93 -11.66 8.16
N SER A 172 -3.25 -12.00 9.41
CA SER A 172 -2.37 -11.69 10.55
C SER A 172 -1.00 -12.37 10.40
N ASN A 173 -0.98 -13.67 10.13
CA ASN A 173 0.25 -14.43 9.93
C ASN A 173 1.09 -13.86 8.78
N ALA A 174 0.46 -13.45 7.67
CA ALA A 174 1.16 -12.84 6.54
C ALA A 174 1.74 -11.45 6.87
N ARG A 175 1.06 -10.65 7.72
CA ARG A 175 1.58 -9.37 8.22
C ARG A 175 2.81 -9.58 9.10
N ASP A 176 2.77 -10.55 10.02
CA ASP A 176 3.92 -10.88 10.88
C ASP A 176 5.10 -11.47 10.07
N GLU A 177 4.79 -12.28 9.06
CA GLU A 177 5.77 -12.80 8.10
C GLU A 177 6.47 -11.65 7.34
N ALA A 178 5.69 -10.74 6.76
CA ALA A 178 6.20 -9.55 6.06
C ALA A 178 7.04 -8.64 6.97
N LEU A 179 6.62 -8.44 8.23
CA LEU A 179 7.38 -7.69 9.23
C LEU A 179 8.74 -8.36 9.52
N SER A 180 8.80 -9.68 9.61
CA SER A 180 10.06 -10.41 9.84
C SER A 180 11.01 -10.37 8.65
N ARG A 181 10.49 -10.39 7.42
CA ARG A 181 11.27 -10.33 6.18
C ARG A 181 11.75 -8.91 5.87
N LYS A 182 11.06 -7.89 6.38
CA LYS A 182 11.30 -6.47 6.11
C LYS A 182 12.77 -6.05 6.17
N GLU A 183 13.51 -6.40 7.23
CA GLU A 183 14.88 -5.90 7.38
C GLU A 183 15.87 -6.52 6.37
N ILE A 184 15.53 -7.68 5.81
CA ILE A 184 16.25 -8.30 4.68
C ILE A 184 15.82 -7.62 3.38
N LEU A 185 14.52 -7.42 3.13
CA LEU A 185 14.02 -6.74 1.93
C LEU A 185 14.53 -5.29 1.82
N ASP A 186 14.53 -4.54 2.94
CA ASP A 186 15.15 -3.22 3.08
C ASP A 186 16.64 -3.23 2.69
N LYS A 187 17.33 -4.37 2.78
CA LYS A 187 18.73 -4.53 2.36
C LYS A 187 18.86 -5.01 0.91
N VAL A 188 17.96 -5.85 0.43
CA VAL A 188 17.90 -6.29 -0.98
C VAL A 188 17.65 -5.09 -1.88
N GLU A 189 16.69 -4.21 -1.56
CA GLU A 189 16.47 -2.93 -2.24
C GLU A 189 17.78 -2.13 -2.39
N LYS A 190 18.48 -1.92 -1.26
CA LYS A 190 19.71 -1.12 -1.20
C LYS A 190 20.90 -1.77 -1.92
N TRP A 191 20.89 -3.09 -2.05
CA TRP A 191 21.85 -3.86 -2.84
C TRP A 191 21.52 -3.77 -4.35
N MET A 192 20.26 -3.97 -4.74
CA MET A 192 19.82 -3.83 -6.14
C MET A 192 20.13 -2.42 -6.69
N SER A 193 19.75 -1.36 -5.98
CA SER A 193 20.10 0.02 -6.40
C SER A 193 21.61 0.31 -6.42
N ALA A 194 22.42 -0.44 -5.66
CA ALA A 194 23.87 -0.36 -5.75
C ALA A 194 24.41 -1.06 -7.00
N CYS A 195 23.82 -2.19 -7.39
CA CYS A 195 24.12 -2.91 -8.64
C CYS A 195 23.66 -2.11 -9.88
N GLU A 196 22.55 -1.38 -9.80
CA GLU A 196 22.12 -0.44 -10.86
C GLU A 196 23.14 0.70 -11.08
N GLU A 197 23.64 1.32 -10.01
CA GLU A 197 24.72 2.32 -10.10
C GLU A 197 26.08 1.68 -10.49
N GLU A 198 26.33 0.40 -10.19
CA GLU A 198 27.48 -0.35 -10.73
C GLU A 198 27.40 -0.45 -12.27
N SER A 199 26.26 -0.92 -12.78
CA SER A 199 26.01 -1.06 -14.21
C SER A 199 26.09 0.28 -14.95
N TRP A 200 25.41 1.32 -14.42
CA TRP A 200 25.48 2.67 -14.98
C TRP A 200 26.91 3.24 -14.99
N LEU A 201 27.69 2.99 -13.93
CA LEU A 201 29.08 3.40 -13.86
C LEU A 201 29.95 2.65 -14.87
N GLU A 202 29.71 1.36 -15.13
CA GLU A 202 30.46 0.60 -16.14
C GLU A 202 30.21 1.14 -17.55
N ASP A 203 28.96 1.43 -17.92
CA ASP A 203 28.65 2.04 -19.22
C ASP A 203 29.20 3.47 -19.33
N TYR A 204 29.13 4.27 -18.27
CA TYR A 204 29.81 5.58 -18.24
C TYR A 204 31.35 5.48 -18.28
N ASN A 205 31.95 4.32 -17.97
CA ASN A 205 33.37 4.09 -18.19
C ASN A 205 33.71 3.57 -19.59
N ARG A 206 32.74 2.99 -20.32
CA ARG A 206 32.87 2.56 -21.72
C ARG A 206 32.71 3.70 -22.72
N ASP A 207 31.96 4.76 -22.38
CA ASP A 207 31.77 5.93 -23.25
C ASP A 207 33.08 6.71 -23.49
N GLU A 208 33.62 6.65 -24.72
CA GLU A 208 34.79 7.42 -25.14
C GLU A 208 34.55 8.94 -25.09
N ASN A 209 33.29 9.38 -25.27
CA ASN A 209 32.90 10.80 -25.30
C ASN A 209 32.69 11.41 -23.91
N ARG A 210 32.83 10.63 -22.83
CA ARG A 210 32.51 11.01 -21.44
C ARG A 210 33.23 12.26 -20.90
N TYR A 211 34.33 12.67 -21.54
CA TYR A 211 35.13 13.84 -21.20
C TYR A 211 34.96 15.03 -22.17
N ASN A 212 34.13 14.91 -23.21
CA ASN A 212 33.80 16.04 -24.07
C ASN A 212 33.12 17.14 -23.25
N ALA A 213 33.38 18.41 -23.61
CA ALA A 213 32.93 19.60 -22.87
C ALA A 213 31.42 19.90 -23.00
N SER A 214 30.60 18.87 -23.14
CA SER A 214 29.14 18.89 -23.23
C SER A 214 28.51 19.45 -21.96
N ARG A 215 27.41 20.21 -22.13
CA ARG A 215 26.63 20.82 -21.04
C ARG A 215 25.96 19.76 -20.16
N GLY A 216 26.73 19.22 -19.20
CA GLY A 216 26.30 18.16 -18.30
C GLY A 216 27.44 17.27 -17.77
N ALA A 217 28.61 17.26 -18.44
CA ALA A 217 29.71 16.33 -18.13
C ALA A 217 30.15 16.35 -16.65
N HIS A 218 30.25 17.53 -16.04
CA HIS A 218 30.58 17.69 -14.61
C HIS A 218 29.54 17.05 -13.65
N LEU A 219 28.25 17.02 -14.03
CA LEU A 219 27.21 16.37 -13.23
C LEU A 219 27.32 14.83 -13.33
N ASN A 220 27.58 14.31 -14.53
CA ASN A 220 27.80 12.87 -14.75
C ASN A 220 29.06 12.39 -14.02
N LEU A 221 30.15 13.16 -14.08
CA LEU A 221 31.37 12.90 -13.30
C LEU A 221 31.07 12.88 -11.79
N LYS A 222 30.28 13.83 -11.28
CA LYS A 222 29.85 13.86 -9.87
C LYS A 222 28.93 12.68 -9.48
N ARG A 223 28.14 12.11 -10.41
CA ARG A 223 27.45 10.83 -10.20
C ARG A 223 28.44 9.67 -10.20
N ALA A 224 29.40 9.63 -11.12
CA ALA A 224 30.41 8.57 -11.20
C ALA A 224 31.26 8.45 -9.93
N GLU A 225 31.67 9.57 -9.31
CA GLU A 225 32.38 9.50 -8.02
C GLU A 225 31.48 8.98 -6.88
N LYS A 226 30.18 9.32 -6.87
CA LYS A 226 29.22 8.74 -5.91
C LYS A 226 29.02 7.24 -6.16
N ALA A 227 28.85 6.83 -7.41
CA ALA A 227 28.66 5.44 -7.80
C ALA A 227 29.87 4.59 -7.38
N ARG A 228 31.11 5.05 -7.59
CA ARG A 228 32.33 4.37 -7.09
C ARG A 228 32.30 4.13 -5.57
N ILE A 229 31.86 5.12 -4.79
CA ILE A 229 31.73 4.98 -3.33
C ILE A 229 30.64 3.95 -2.94
N LEU A 230 29.61 3.78 -3.76
CA LEU A 230 28.55 2.79 -3.54
C LEU A 230 28.99 1.38 -3.99
N VAL A 231 29.61 1.25 -5.16
CA VAL A 231 30.21 0.02 -5.73
C VAL A 231 31.21 -0.61 -4.77
N ASN A 232 32.08 0.22 -4.17
CA ASN A 232 33.06 -0.21 -3.16
C ASN A 232 32.42 -0.73 -1.86
N LYS A 233 31.12 -0.46 -1.61
CA LYS A 233 30.37 -0.97 -0.45
C LYS A 233 29.54 -2.22 -0.75
N ILE A 234 29.34 -2.57 -2.02
CA ILE A 234 28.56 -3.76 -2.41
C ILE A 234 29.07 -5.05 -1.73
N PRO A 235 30.38 -5.34 -1.60
CA PRO A 235 30.83 -6.56 -0.91
C PRO A 235 30.27 -6.65 0.51
N ALA A 236 30.46 -5.60 1.31
CA ALA A 236 29.97 -5.55 2.69
C ALA A 236 28.42 -5.55 2.78
N LEU A 237 27.71 -5.07 1.76
CA LEU A 237 26.24 -5.20 1.67
C LEU A 237 25.83 -6.66 1.44
N VAL A 238 26.50 -7.36 0.52
CA VAL A 238 26.30 -8.80 0.24
C VAL A 238 26.65 -9.64 1.47
N ASP A 239 27.81 -9.41 2.10
CA ASP A 239 28.22 -10.10 3.34
C ASP A 239 27.16 -9.95 4.44
N THR A 240 26.62 -8.73 4.62
CA THR A 240 25.58 -8.45 5.61
C THR A 240 24.23 -9.07 5.23
N LEU A 241 23.91 -9.17 3.94
CA LEU A 241 22.71 -9.86 3.46
C LEU A 241 22.81 -11.37 3.72
N VAL A 242 23.90 -12.01 3.29
CA VAL A 242 24.16 -13.45 3.51
C VAL A 242 24.11 -13.79 5.01
N ALA A 243 24.72 -12.97 5.86
CA ALA A 243 24.68 -13.18 7.31
C ALA A 243 23.26 -13.08 7.90
N LYS A 244 22.43 -12.14 7.44
CA LYS A 244 21.05 -11.98 7.94
C LYS A 244 20.07 -13.01 7.38
N VAL A 245 20.23 -13.38 6.11
CA VAL A 245 19.44 -14.45 5.50
C VAL A 245 19.71 -15.76 6.23
N ARG A 246 20.98 -16.14 6.44
CA ARG A 246 21.33 -17.38 7.16
C ARG A 246 20.77 -17.41 8.59
N ALA A 247 20.84 -16.30 9.33
CA ALA A 247 20.24 -16.22 10.67
C ALA A 247 18.71 -16.41 10.63
N TRP A 248 18.02 -15.75 9.68
CA TRP A 248 16.57 -15.89 9.49
C TRP A 248 16.17 -17.32 9.07
N GLU A 249 16.97 -17.97 8.23
CA GLU A 249 16.77 -19.37 7.80
C GLU A 249 17.02 -20.37 8.94
N GLU A 250 18.01 -20.10 9.80
CA GLU A 250 18.31 -20.90 11.00
C GLU A 250 17.21 -20.76 12.07
N ASP A 251 16.77 -19.52 12.36
CA ASP A 251 15.70 -19.23 13.33
C ASP A 251 14.34 -19.83 12.92
N ARG A 252 14.09 -20.02 11.61
CA ARG A 252 12.78 -20.47 11.08
C ARG A 252 12.77 -21.87 10.48
N GLY A 253 13.94 -22.47 10.22
CA GLY A 253 14.05 -23.79 9.59
C GLY A 253 13.56 -23.85 8.14
N ALA A 254 13.52 -22.71 7.43
CA ALA A 254 12.97 -22.57 6.08
C ALA A 254 13.84 -21.64 5.24
N GLN A 255 13.93 -21.89 3.92
CA GLN A 255 14.74 -21.08 3.00
C GLN A 255 14.11 -19.70 2.74
N PHE A 256 14.93 -18.65 2.67
CA PHE A 256 14.48 -17.31 2.26
C PHE A 256 14.38 -17.26 0.73
N ALA A 257 13.21 -17.58 0.19
CA ALA A 257 12.88 -17.23 -1.19
C ALA A 257 12.57 -15.73 -1.30
N TYR A 258 12.88 -15.15 -2.45
CA TYR A 258 12.47 -13.82 -2.92
C TYR A 258 11.92 -14.04 -4.33
N ASP A 259 10.62 -13.76 -4.55
CA ASP A 259 9.92 -14.01 -5.81
C ASP A 259 10.18 -15.43 -6.38
N GLY A 260 10.03 -16.44 -5.51
CA GLY A 260 10.25 -17.86 -5.81
C GLY A 260 11.71 -18.33 -5.74
N VAL A 261 12.70 -17.43 -5.85
CA VAL A 261 14.13 -17.79 -5.95
C VAL A 261 14.85 -17.69 -4.59
N PRO A 262 15.63 -18.69 -4.14
CA PRO A 262 16.42 -18.60 -2.92
C PRO A 262 17.42 -17.42 -2.95
N LEU A 263 17.31 -16.50 -2.01
CA LEU A 263 18.06 -15.24 -1.99
C LEU A 263 19.58 -15.47 -1.84
N LEU A 264 20.02 -16.51 -1.12
CA LEU A 264 21.43 -16.88 -1.07
C LEU A 264 21.99 -17.26 -2.45
N ALA A 265 21.22 -18.00 -3.26
CA ALA A 265 21.66 -18.40 -4.60
C ALA A 265 21.83 -17.19 -5.53
N MET A 266 20.94 -16.20 -5.45
CA MET A 266 21.07 -14.94 -6.22
C MET A 266 22.29 -14.12 -5.79
N LEU A 267 22.65 -14.14 -4.50
CA LEU A 267 23.83 -13.45 -3.97
C LEU A 267 25.13 -14.16 -4.38
N ASP A 268 25.15 -15.49 -4.38
CA ASP A 268 26.27 -16.31 -4.85
C ASP A 268 26.46 -16.16 -6.37
N GLU A 269 25.38 -16.14 -7.17
CA GLU A 269 25.43 -15.89 -8.62
C GLU A 269 25.97 -14.49 -8.94
N TYR A 270 25.51 -13.45 -8.22
CA TYR A 270 26.05 -12.10 -8.35
C TYR A 270 27.55 -12.04 -8.00
N ALA A 271 27.98 -12.73 -6.93
CA ALA A 271 29.39 -12.78 -6.54
C ALA A 271 30.27 -13.42 -7.63
N MET A 272 29.82 -14.54 -8.21
CA MET A 272 30.48 -15.20 -9.33
C MET A 272 30.57 -14.31 -10.58
N LEU A 273 29.44 -13.71 -11.00
CA LEU A 273 29.38 -12.81 -12.15
C LEU A 273 30.28 -11.57 -11.97
N ARG A 274 30.39 -11.07 -10.73
CA ARG A 274 31.27 -9.95 -10.41
C ARG A 274 32.75 -10.33 -10.51
N GLN A 275 33.13 -11.50 -9.98
CA GLN A 275 34.50 -12.01 -10.09
C GLN A 275 34.90 -12.18 -11.55
N GLU A 276 34.05 -12.82 -12.37
CA GLU A 276 34.32 -12.98 -13.81
C GLU A 276 34.57 -11.63 -14.49
N ARG A 277 33.76 -10.61 -14.17
CA ARG A 277 33.91 -9.27 -14.71
C ARG A 277 35.20 -8.58 -14.28
N GLU A 278 35.68 -8.81 -13.07
CA GLU A 278 36.99 -8.31 -12.60
C GLU A 278 38.16 -9.05 -13.24
N GLU A 279 38.02 -10.36 -13.47
CA GLU A 279 38.98 -11.17 -14.23
C GLU A 279 39.05 -10.76 -15.70
N GLU A 280 37.92 -10.49 -16.37
CA GLU A 280 37.91 -9.98 -17.73
C GLU A 280 38.60 -8.61 -17.80
N LYS A 281 38.25 -7.68 -16.89
CA LYS A 281 38.95 -6.39 -16.74
C LYS A 281 40.45 -6.58 -16.46
N ARG A 282 40.89 -7.69 -15.86
CA ARG A 282 42.32 -8.04 -15.70
C ARG A 282 42.91 -8.55 -17.01
N ARG A 283 42.30 -9.56 -17.65
CA ARG A 283 42.70 -10.11 -18.97
C ARG A 283 42.88 -9.00 -20.01
N MET A 284 41.91 -8.08 -20.10
CA MET A 284 41.96 -6.94 -21.03
C MET A 284 43.10 -5.94 -20.72
N ARG A 285 43.42 -5.71 -19.44
CA ARG A 285 44.58 -4.89 -19.05
C ARG A 285 45.91 -5.58 -19.39
N ASP A 286 45.99 -6.89 -19.21
CA ASP A 286 47.21 -7.65 -19.50
C ASP A 286 47.43 -7.84 -21.02
N GLN A 287 46.35 -8.04 -21.79
CA GLN A 287 46.39 -7.99 -23.26
C GLN A 287 46.80 -6.60 -23.77
N LYS A 288 46.28 -5.51 -23.15
CA LYS A 288 46.71 -4.15 -23.53
C LYS A 288 48.21 -3.95 -23.31
N LYS A 289 48.76 -4.37 -22.17
CA LYS A 289 50.21 -4.30 -21.91
C LYS A 289 51.01 -5.09 -22.96
N PHE A 290 50.54 -6.27 -23.36
CA PHE A 290 51.21 -7.07 -24.38
C PHE A 290 51.24 -6.35 -25.75
N ASN A 291 50.10 -5.80 -26.17
CA ASN A 291 50.02 -5.01 -27.42
C ASN A 291 50.86 -3.72 -27.33
N GLU A 292 50.89 -3.07 -26.17
CA GLU A 292 51.66 -1.85 -25.91
C GLU A 292 53.18 -2.13 -25.95
N LEU A 293 53.63 -3.28 -25.44
CA LEU A 293 55.01 -3.77 -25.60
C LEU A 293 55.34 -4.09 -27.06
N GLN A 294 54.47 -4.81 -27.79
CA GLN A 294 54.66 -5.08 -29.22
C GLN A 294 54.76 -3.81 -30.07
N ASN A 295 53.89 -2.83 -29.81
CA ASN A 295 53.94 -1.52 -30.46
C ASN A 295 55.23 -0.78 -30.09
N THR A 296 55.67 -0.84 -28.83
CA THR A 296 56.93 -0.22 -28.40
C THR A 296 58.15 -0.87 -29.08
N GLU A 297 58.14 -2.19 -29.30
CA GLU A 297 59.20 -2.86 -30.08
C GLU A 297 59.17 -2.45 -31.57
N GLN A 298 57.99 -2.35 -32.18
CA GLN A 298 57.87 -1.86 -33.57
C GLN A 298 58.29 -0.38 -33.70
N GLU A 299 57.91 0.49 -32.75
CA GLU A 299 58.38 1.88 -32.69
C GLU A 299 59.87 1.98 -32.34
N ALA A 300 60.47 1.03 -31.63
CA ALA A 300 61.92 0.98 -31.43
C ALA A 300 62.69 0.57 -32.70
N ILE A 301 62.05 -0.16 -33.63
CA ILE A 301 62.61 -0.61 -34.90
C ILE A 301 62.41 0.43 -36.02
N PHE A 302 61.24 1.09 -36.08
CA PHE A 302 60.88 2.06 -37.13
C PHE A 302 60.90 3.53 -36.68
N GLY A 303 61.08 3.81 -35.39
CA GLY A 303 61.06 5.15 -34.83
C GLY A 303 62.27 6.00 -35.19
N SER A 304 62.01 7.24 -35.62
CA SER A 304 63.01 8.22 -36.02
C SER A 304 63.79 8.80 -34.82
N ARG A 305 64.81 8.07 -34.37
CA ARG A 305 65.79 8.58 -33.38
C ARG A 305 66.33 9.95 -33.79
N PRO A 306 66.21 11.00 -32.95
CA PRO A 306 66.94 12.25 -33.17
C PRO A 306 68.44 12.03 -32.86
N SER A 307 69.28 12.11 -33.89
CA SER A 307 70.73 11.86 -33.75
C SER A 307 71.42 12.89 -32.83
N PRO A 308 72.24 12.45 -31.85
CA PRO A 308 72.94 13.35 -30.94
C PRO A 308 74.16 14.01 -31.61
N ALA A 309 74.03 15.27 -32.04
CA ALA A 309 75.10 15.98 -32.71
C ALA A 309 75.17 17.50 -32.40
N ARG A 310 75.94 17.87 -31.37
CA ARG A 310 76.70 19.14 -31.34
C ARG A 310 77.94 19.03 -30.45
N PRO A 311 79.13 19.47 -30.90
CA PRO A 311 80.39 19.20 -30.21
C PRO A 311 80.73 20.19 -29.08
N VAL A 312 81.70 19.78 -28.27
CA VAL A 312 82.26 20.49 -27.11
C VAL A 312 82.98 21.78 -27.51
N GLY A 313 82.76 22.87 -26.75
CA GLY A 313 83.55 24.10 -26.82
C GLY A 313 84.38 24.32 -25.55
N THR A 314 85.72 24.39 -25.66
CA THR A 314 86.63 24.55 -24.51
C THR A 314 87.79 25.53 -24.76
N LYS A 315 87.85 26.60 -23.96
CA LYS A 315 89.02 27.33 -23.41
C LYS A 315 88.47 28.42 -22.47
N LYS A 316 88.78 28.47 -21.16
CA LYS A 316 90.06 28.76 -20.44
C LYS A 316 90.44 30.27 -20.48
N VAL A 317 90.87 30.93 -19.39
CA VAL A 317 90.89 30.63 -17.92
C VAL A 317 91.27 31.92 -17.10
N VAL A 318 91.35 31.89 -15.76
CA VAL A 318 91.67 33.01 -14.80
C VAL A 318 90.49 33.99 -14.55
N GLY A 319 90.23 34.59 -13.37
CA GLY A 319 90.91 34.63 -12.05
C GLY A 319 89.96 34.94 -10.86
N PRO A 320 90.43 35.13 -9.60
CA PRO A 320 89.71 34.59 -8.42
C PRO A 320 89.42 35.51 -7.19
N ARG A 321 88.55 35.00 -6.28
CA ARG A 321 88.20 35.46 -4.90
C ARG A 321 87.24 36.69 -4.83
N THR A 322 86.48 37.01 -3.76
CA THR A 322 86.43 36.58 -2.33
C THR A 322 85.00 36.38 -1.76
N ASN A 323 84.91 35.80 -0.55
CA ASN A 323 83.79 35.62 0.41
C ASN A 323 82.60 36.62 0.41
N GLY A 324 81.40 36.16 0.84
CA GLY A 324 80.71 36.81 1.98
C GLY A 324 79.16 36.96 2.02
N VAL A 325 78.48 36.04 2.74
CA VAL A 325 77.42 36.30 3.76
C VAL A 325 76.07 37.03 3.41
N ALA A 326 74.97 36.27 3.61
CA ALA A 326 73.61 36.63 4.13
C ALA A 326 72.56 37.47 3.35
N ASN A 327 71.30 37.02 3.54
CA ASN A 327 69.99 37.69 3.52
C ASN A 327 69.51 38.52 2.30
N GLY A 328 68.24 38.30 1.92
CA GLY A 328 67.49 39.22 1.07
C GLY A 328 66.35 38.61 0.25
N THR A 329 65.23 38.23 0.87
CA THR A 329 63.97 37.95 0.15
C THR A 329 63.15 39.22 -0.08
N PRO A 330 62.69 39.49 -1.31
CA PRO A 330 61.53 40.34 -1.55
C PRO A 330 60.45 39.62 -2.38
N GLY A 331 59.27 39.39 -1.78
CA GLY A 331 58.09 38.98 -2.54
C GLY A 331 57.38 40.17 -3.21
N ARG A 332 56.46 39.90 -4.14
CA ARG A 332 55.43 40.88 -4.52
C ARG A 332 54.03 40.27 -4.52
N ARG A 333 53.17 40.97 -3.78
CA ARG A 333 51.74 40.73 -3.56
C ARG A 333 50.96 41.63 -4.52
N LEU A 334 49.92 41.12 -5.17
CA LEU A 334 48.84 41.96 -5.69
C LEU A 334 47.48 41.35 -5.36
N SER A 335 46.61 42.20 -4.83
CA SER A 335 45.22 41.95 -4.49
C SER A 335 44.56 43.32 -4.46
N LEU A 336 43.46 43.49 -5.20
CA LEU A 336 42.68 44.72 -5.26
C LEU A 336 41.20 44.35 -5.40
N ASN A 337 40.34 45.18 -4.83
CA ASN A 337 38.90 44.94 -4.72
C ASN A 337 38.15 46.29 -4.79
N ALA A 338 36.84 46.20 -5.04
CA ALA A 338 35.79 47.19 -4.75
C ALA A 338 35.38 48.25 -5.81
N HIS A 339 34.07 48.55 -5.75
CA HIS A 339 33.33 49.70 -6.31
C HIS A 339 33.00 49.70 -7.83
N GLN A 340 31.84 50.17 -8.31
CA GLN A 340 30.57 50.58 -7.65
C GLN A 340 29.40 50.59 -8.68
N ASN A 341 28.14 50.65 -8.20
CA ASN A 341 26.87 50.88 -8.95
C ASN A 341 26.44 49.83 -10.01
N GLY A 342 25.18 49.76 -10.45
CA GLY A 342 23.94 50.34 -9.90
C GLY A 342 22.84 50.68 -10.93
N SER A 343 21.67 50.01 -10.81
CA SER A 343 20.35 50.31 -11.45
C SER A 343 20.02 49.79 -12.87
N ARG A 344 18.83 49.15 -12.97
CA ARG A 344 17.67 49.34 -13.91
C ARG A 344 17.93 49.61 -15.41
N SER A 345 17.14 49.13 -16.39
CA SER A 345 16.01 48.17 -16.49
C SER A 345 15.60 48.06 -17.99
N THR A 346 14.71 47.12 -18.39
CA THR A 346 13.93 47.09 -19.68
C THR A 346 14.75 47.08 -21.00
N THR A 347 14.47 46.39 -22.12
CA THR A 347 13.33 45.62 -22.72
C THR A 347 13.89 44.91 -24.01
N LYS A 348 13.24 44.11 -24.88
CA LYS A 348 11.88 43.51 -25.05
C LYS A 348 11.97 42.40 -26.16
N ASP A 349 11.05 41.42 -26.12
CA ASP A 349 10.66 40.43 -27.16
C ASP A 349 11.66 39.39 -27.70
N GLY A 350 11.09 38.21 -28.03
CA GLY A 350 11.79 37.04 -28.59
C GLY A 350 10.89 35.79 -28.67
N ARG A 351 9.74 35.87 -29.36
CA ARG A 351 8.80 34.73 -29.52
C ARG A 351 9.35 33.65 -30.46
N ARG A 352 9.44 32.39 -30.01
CA ARG A 352 8.57 31.27 -30.46
C ARG A 352 8.99 29.90 -29.92
N ASP A 353 7.98 29.14 -29.49
CA ASP A 353 7.69 27.74 -29.82
C ASP A 353 8.88 26.77 -30.09
N SER A 354 9.18 25.93 -29.09
CA SER A 354 9.03 24.46 -29.21
C SER A 354 9.28 23.77 -27.88
N ARG A 355 8.36 22.89 -27.47
CA ARG A 355 8.42 22.06 -26.26
C ARG A 355 7.83 20.70 -26.62
N GLU A 356 8.59 19.61 -26.53
CA GLU A 356 8.04 18.28 -26.23
C GLU A 356 9.13 17.27 -25.82
N SER A 357 8.72 16.01 -25.60
CA SER A 357 9.55 14.81 -25.38
C SER A 357 10.04 14.52 -23.96
N ARG A 358 9.08 14.44 -23.01
CA ARG A 358 9.03 13.34 -22.02
C ARG A 358 7.59 12.80 -21.94
N PRO A 359 7.37 11.47 -21.90
CA PRO A 359 6.03 10.89 -21.84
C PRO A 359 5.39 11.06 -20.44
N ALA A 360 4.06 10.97 -20.40
CA ALA A 360 3.25 11.14 -19.21
C ALA A 360 2.68 9.81 -18.69
N ALA A 361 2.32 9.79 -17.40
CA ALA A 361 1.40 8.80 -16.83
C ALA A 361 -0.04 9.38 -16.86
N PRO A 362 -1.09 8.54 -17.05
CA PRO A 362 -2.46 9.02 -17.14
C PRO A 362 -3.08 9.30 -15.76
N VAL A 363 -3.92 10.34 -15.69
CA VAL A 363 -4.86 10.56 -14.58
C VAL A 363 -6.22 10.86 -15.21
N ASN A 364 -7.22 10.02 -14.91
CA ASN A 364 -8.59 10.25 -15.38
C ASN A 364 -9.23 11.42 -14.63
N TYR A 365 -9.91 12.30 -15.34
CA TYR A 365 -10.93 13.18 -14.78
C TYR A 365 -12.06 13.37 -15.79
N VAL A 366 -13.28 13.01 -15.40
CA VAL A 366 -14.46 13.16 -16.26
C VAL A 366 -15.04 14.56 -16.07
N ALA A 367 -15.24 15.29 -17.17
CA ALA A 367 -15.91 16.59 -17.15
C ALA A 367 -17.43 16.39 -17.19
N ILE A 368 -18.15 17.08 -16.30
CA ILE A 368 -19.61 17.19 -16.34
C ILE A 368 -19.96 18.55 -16.95
N SER A 369 -20.79 18.55 -17.99
CA SER A 369 -21.23 19.76 -18.69
C SER A 369 -22.18 20.60 -17.82
N LYS A 370 -22.13 21.93 -18.00
CA LYS A 370 -23.19 22.84 -17.54
C LYS A 370 -24.23 23.02 -18.63
N GLU A 371 -25.50 22.99 -18.27
CA GLU A 371 -26.58 23.70 -18.98
C GLU A 371 -27.46 24.42 -17.97
N ASP A 372 -27.83 25.67 -18.26
CA ASP A 372 -28.77 26.48 -17.49
C ASP A 372 -30.14 26.49 -18.19
N VAL A 373 -31.22 26.15 -17.48
CA VAL A 373 -32.58 26.57 -17.85
C VAL A 373 -33.35 27.02 -16.61
N THR A 374 -33.96 28.20 -16.70
CA THR A 374 -34.66 28.90 -15.63
C THR A 374 -36.11 28.45 -15.43
N SER A 375 -36.58 28.45 -14.18
CA SER A 375 -37.95 28.86 -13.83
C SER A 375 -37.99 29.45 -12.40
N HIS A 376 -39.14 29.95 -11.93
CA HIS A 376 -39.22 31.11 -11.03
C HIS A 376 -40.35 30.98 -9.97
N VAL A 377 -40.27 31.79 -8.88
CA VAL A 377 -41.34 32.21 -7.92
C VAL A 377 -41.30 31.68 -6.45
N SER A 378 -40.89 32.59 -5.54
CA SER A 378 -41.40 32.95 -4.19
C SER A 378 -41.73 31.94 -3.08
N GLY A 379 -41.32 32.24 -1.83
CA GLY A 379 -41.82 31.58 -0.60
C GLY A 379 -41.16 31.96 0.76
N THR A 380 -41.33 33.20 1.22
CA THR A 380 -41.13 33.76 2.60
C THR A 380 -40.65 32.88 3.79
N GLU A 381 -39.59 33.32 4.47
CA GLU A 381 -39.30 33.15 5.91
C GLU A 381 -40.12 34.12 6.80
N PRO A 382 -40.04 34.10 8.15
CA PRO A 382 -40.07 32.95 9.08
C PRO A 382 -41.02 33.19 10.29
N HIS A 383 -41.30 32.16 11.13
CA HIS A 383 -41.64 32.36 12.55
C HIS A 383 -41.56 31.05 13.38
N ASP A 384 -41.38 31.24 14.69
CA ASP A 384 -41.43 30.33 15.87
C ASP A 384 -40.11 30.42 16.68
N VAL A 385 -40.06 30.81 17.97
CA VAL A 385 -40.86 30.50 19.20
C VAL A 385 -40.38 29.22 19.87
#